data_AF-A0A067F3Z4-F1
#
_entry.id   AF-A0A067F3Z4-F1
#
_cell.length_a   1.000
_cell.length_b   1.000
_cell.length_c   1.000
_cell.angle_alpha   90.00
_cell.angle_beta   90.00
_cell.angle_gamma   90.00
#
_symmetry.space_group_name_H-M   'P 1'
#
loop_
_entity.id
_entity.type
_entity.pdbx_description
1 polymer ?
#
loop_
_entity_poly.entity_id
_entity_poly.type
_entity_poly.pdbx_seq_one_letter_code
_entity_poly.pdbx_strand_id
1 'polypeptide(L)'
;EFEPKIADFGLAKLSQRGSNSSQFSQIRGTKGYMAPEWASNLPITAKVDVYSYGVVILEMVKGIRLSNWVVEDGEGQEAELKRFVREVKRKILYEEEAWIEEIVDPRLKGKFNTNQAATLIGIGISCVDEDRSKRPTMDSVVQSLLECETESEIHITDDH
;
A
#
# COMPACT_ATOMS: atom_id res chain seq x y z
N GLU A 1 -21.08 12.88 -1.57
CA GLU A 1 -19.78 12.55 -0.93
C GLU A 1 -19.76 11.07 -0.59
N PHE A 2 -18.59 10.44 -0.64
CA PHE A 2 -18.39 9.05 -0.23
C PHE A 2 -17.52 9.06 1.04
N GLU A 3 -17.92 8.31 2.07
CA GLU A 3 -17.21 8.22 3.34
C GLU A 3 -16.70 6.78 3.55
N PRO A 4 -15.39 6.52 3.51
CA PRO A 4 -14.85 5.18 3.70
C PRO A 4 -15.03 4.73 5.17
N LYS A 5 -15.46 3.48 5.38
CA LYS A 5 -15.62 2.87 6.71
C LYS A 5 -14.91 1.51 6.76
N ILE A 6 -14.18 1.27 7.83
CA ILE A 6 -13.51 -0.01 8.08
C ILE A 6 -14.48 -0.91 8.86
N ALA A 7 -14.64 -2.15 8.39
CA ALA A 7 -15.49 -3.17 9.01
C ALA A 7 -14.75 -4.51 9.06
N ASP A 8 -15.40 -5.53 9.64
CA ASP A 8 -14.88 -6.89 9.81
C ASP A 8 -13.62 -7.00 10.70
N PHE A 9 -13.81 -6.72 11.99
CA PHE A 9 -12.78 -6.87 13.02
C PHE A 9 -12.66 -8.31 13.56
N GLY A 10 -13.22 -9.32 12.87
CA GLY A 10 -13.26 -10.72 13.37
C GLY A 10 -11.89 -11.36 13.57
N LEU A 11 -10.83 -10.79 12.96
CA LEU A 11 -9.44 -11.21 13.09
C LEU A 11 -8.56 -10.20 13.84
N ALA A 12 -9.13 -9.08 14.32
CA ALA A 12 -8.37 -8.05 15.02
C ALA A 12 -7.82 -8.58 16.34
N LYS A 13 -6.60 -8.15 16.69
CA LYS A 13 -5.95 -8.51 17.95
C LYS A 13 -5.67 -7.29 18.80
N LEU A 14 -6.10 -7.32 20.05
CA LEU A 14 -5.71 -6.36 21.06
C LEU A 14 -4.33 -6.74 21.62
N SER A 15 -3.33 -5.90 21.37
CA SER A 15 -2.03 -6.03 22.01
C SER A 15 -2.06 -5.33 23.36
N GLN A 16 -1.86 -6.07 24.46
CA GLN A 16 -1.77 -5.48 25.79
C GLN A 16 -0.38 -4.84 25.96
N ARG A 17 -0.34 -3.57 26.35
CA ARG A 17 0.89 -2.79 26.55
C ARG A 17 1.72 -3.43 27.68
N GLY A 18 2.70 -4.27 27.33
CA GLY A 18 3.61 -4.93 28.27
C GLY A 18 3.59 -6.47 28.24
N SER A 19 2.67 -7.10 27.51
CA SER A 19 2.73 -8.55 27.26
C SER A 19 3.38 -8.80 25.90
N ASN A 20 4.56 -9.41 25.89
CA ASN A 20 5.10 -10.08 24.69
C ASN A 20 4.22 -11.29 24.38
N SER A 21 2.98 -11.06 23.93
CA SER A 21 2.07 -12.13 23.52
C SER A 21 2.51 -12.64 22.14
N SER A 22 3.68 -13.27 22.11
CA SER A 22 4.16 -14.15 21.05
C SER A 22 3.37 -15.47 21.04
N GLN A 23 2.05 -15.41 21.31
CA GLN A 23 1.18 -16.55 21.18
C GLN A 23 0.71 -16.58 19.73
N PHE A 24 1.42 -17.42 18.98
CA PHE A 24 1.12 -17.84 17.62
C PHE A 24 -0.36 -18.17 17.49
N SER A 25 -1.15 -17.24 16.95
CA SER A 25 -2.40 -17.63 16.33
C SER A 25 -2.03 -18.28 15.01
N GLN A 26 -2.60 -19.45 14.75
CA GLN A 26 -2.79 -20.02 13.43
C GLN A 26 -2.81 -18.94 12.34
N ILE A 27 -2.03 -19.10 11.26
CA ILE A 27 -1.97 -18.16 10.13
C ILE A 27 -3.42 -17.88 9.69
N ARG A 28 -3.89 -16.66 9.90
CA ARG A 28 -5.26 -16.21 9.60
C ARG A 28 -5.15 -14.85 8.92
N GLY A 29 -5.66 -14.74 7.70
CA GLY A 29 -5.60 -13.53 6.89
C GLY A 29 -6.04 -13.82 5.45
N THR A 30 -6.29 -12.74 4.69
CA THR A 30 -6.69 -12.85 3.28
C THR A 30 -5.47 -12.93 2.39
N LYS A 31 -5.30 -14.05 1.68
CA LYS A 31 -4.20 -14.25 0.72
C LYS A 31 -4.11 -13.07 -0.25
N GLY A 32 -2.90 -12.56 -0.47
CA GLY A 32 -2.64 -11.38 -1.30
C GLY A 32 -2.50 -10.06 -0.52
N TYR A 33 -3.06 -9.97 0.69
CA TYR A 33 -2.89 -8.81 1.57
C TYR A 33 -1.93 -9.09 2.74
N MET A 34 -1.57 -10.35 2.96
CA MET A 34 -0.72 -10.76 4.08
C MET A 34 0.74 -10.36 3.85
N ALA A 35 1.30 -9.67 4.84
CA ALA A 35 2.73 -9.38 4.89
C ALA A 35 3.58 -10.67 4.93
N PRO A 36 4.77 -10.70 4.30
CA PRO A 36 5.58 -11.91 4.18
C PRO A 36 5.97 -12.53 5.53
N GLU A 37 6.13 -11.71 6.58
CA GLU A 37 6.49 -12.20 7.92
C GLU A 37 5.43 -13.11 8.57
N TRP A 38 4.19 -13.13 8.06
CA TRP A 38 3.17 -14.09 8.50
C TRP A 38 3.57 -15.55 8.24
N ALA A 39 4.36 -15.81 7.21
CA ALA A 39 4.88 -17.14 6.88
C ALA A 39 6.19 -17.46 7.60
N SER A 40 6.89 -16.46 8.14
CA SER A 40 8.27 -16.60 8.65
C SER A 40 8.36 -16.77 10.17
N ASN A 41 7.25 -17.01 10.88
CA ASN A 41 7.20 -17.13 12.34
C ASN A 41 7.82 -15.94 13.11
N LEU A 42 7.90 -14.76 12.48
CA LEU A 42 8.38 -13.53 13.13
C LEU A 42 7.26 -12.90 13.96
N PRO A 43 7.59 -12.07 14.97
CA PRO A 43 6.58 -11.37 15.78
C PRO A 43 5.67 -10.52 14.89
N ILE A 44 4.36 -10.76 14.94
CA ILE A 44 3.37 -9.92 14.25
C ILE A 44 3.27 -8.58 14.98
N THR A 45 3.34 -7.49 14.22
CA THR A 45 3.27 -6.11 14.71
C THR A 45 2.29 -5.31 13.85
N ALA A 46 1.96 -4.07 14.23
CA ALA A 46 1.14 -3.17 13.41
C ALA A 46 1.68 -2.97 11.97
N LYS A 47 2.95 -3.31 11.69
CA LYS A 47 3.52 -3.26 10.33
C LYS A 47 2.89 -4.26 9.34
N VAL A 48 2.16 -5.27 9.81
CA VAL A 48 1.41 -6.16 8.89
C VAL A 48 0.17 -5.48 8.33
N ASP A 49 -0.45 -4.59 9.12
CA ASP A 49 -1.59 -3.78 8.67
C ASP A 49 -1.13 -2.70 7.69
N VAL A 50 0.05 -2.10 7.94
CA VAL A 50 0.69 -1.16 6.99
C VAL A 50 0.93 -1.83 5.64
N TYR A 51 1.44 -3.06 5.61
CA TYR A 51 1.63 -3.80 4.37
C TYR A 51 0.30 -4.02 3.63
N SER A 52 -0.72 -4.49 4.36
CA SER A 52 -2.06 -4.73 3.80
C SER A 52 -2.65 -3.45 3.20
N TYR A 53 -2.50 -2.33 3.90
CA TYR A 53 -2.90 -1.00 3.43
C TYR A 53 -2.15 -0.56 2.16
N GLY A 54 -0.84 -0.82 2.10
CA GLY A 54 -0.04 -0.57 0.89
C GLY A 54 -0.57 -1.31 -0.33
N VAL A 55 -0.96 -2.58 -0.19
CA VAL A 55 -1.61 -3.34 -1.27
C VAL A 55 -2.89 -2.65 -1.73
N VAL A 56 -3.76 -2.25 -0.79
CA VAL A 56 -5.02 -1.54 -1.11
C VAL A 56 -4.78 -0.23 -1.86
N ILE A 57 -3.78 0.57 -1.46
CA ILE A 57 -3.41 1.79 -2.18
C ILE A 57 -3.00 1.47 -3.63
N LEU A 58 -2.13 0.48 -3.83
CA LEU A 58 -1.65 0.13 -5.16
C LEU A 58 -2.77 -0.44 -6.06
N GLU A 59 -3.69 -1.21 -5.49
CA GLU A 59 -4.91 -1.67 -6.16
C GLU A 59 -5.80 -0.50 -6.58
N MET A 60 -5.96 0.50 -5.71
CA MET A 60 -6.76 1.69 -5.98
C MET A 60 -6.16 2.53 -7.10
N VAL A 61 -4.85 2.77 -7.06
CA VAL A 61 -4.13 3.51 -8.10
C VAL A 61 -4.23 2.80 -9.44
N LYS A 62 -4.01 1.48 -9.48
CA LYS A 62 -4.00 0.71 -10.72
C LYS A 62 -5.41 0.39 -11.25
N GLY A 63 -6.42 0.42 -10.38
CA GLY A 63 -7.81 0.12 -10.70
C GLY A 63 -8.12 -1.38 -10.86
N ILE A 64 -7.20 -2.26 -10.46
CA ILE A 64 -7.33 -3.72 -10.59
C ILE A 64 -6.94 -4.41 -9.28
N ARG A 65 -7.51 -5.59 -9.04
CA ARG A 65 -7.17 -6.40 -7.87
C ARG A 65 -5.83 -7.08 -8.06
N LEU A 66 -4.80 -6.55 -7.42
CA LEU A 66 -3.47 -7.14 -7.31
C LEU A 66 -3.48 -8.40 -6.42
N SER A 67 -4.45 -8.50 -5.49
CA SER A 67 -4.60 -9.64 -4.57
C SER A 67 -4.97 -10.95 -5.27
N ASN A 68 -5.66 -10.87 -6.40
CA ASN A 68 -6.12 -12.03 -7.17
C ASN A 68 -4.97 -12.70 -7.96
N TRP A 69 -3.79 -12.08 -8.00
CA TRP A 69 -2.65 -12.49 -8.82
C TRP A 69 -1.62 -13.32 -8.05
N VAL A 70 -2.02 -13.84 -6.89
CA VAL A 70 -1.19 -14.68 -6.00
C VAL A 70 -1.56 -16.16 -6.11
N VAL A 71 -2.10 -16.58 -7.27
CA VAL A 71 -2.41 -18.00 -7.58
C VAL A 71 -1.72 -18.26 -8.92
N GLU A 72 -0.61 -19.00 -8.98
CA GLU A 72 -0.57 -20.45 -8.82
C GLU A 72 0.65 -20.95 -8.02
N ASP A 73 0.50 -22.18 -7.50
CA ASP A 73 1.43 -22.96 -6.66
C ASP A 73 2.66 -23.45 -7.46
N GLY A 74 3.32 -22.54 -8.17
CA GLY A 74 4.47 -22.83 -9.03
C GLY A 74 5.72 -22.10 -8.54
N GLU A 75 6.76 -22.87 -8.21
CA GLU A 75 8.13 -22.42 -7.92
C GLU A 75 8.71 -21.61 -9.10
N GLY A 76 8.31 -20.34 -9.26
CA GLY A 76 8.79 -19.50 -10.36
C GLY A 76 7.99 -18.25 -10.69
N GLN A 77 6.74 -18.12 -10.23
CA GLN A 77 6.02 -16.84 -10.38
C GLN A 77 6.38 -15.92 -9.21
N GLU A 78 7.28 -14.97 -9.46
CA GLU A 78 7.37 -13.76 -8.64
C GLU A 78 5.96 -13.18 -8.51
N ALA A 79 5.42 -13.15 -7.27
CA ALA A 79 4.09 -12.63 -6.99
C ALA A 79 3.92 -11.31 -7.74
N GLU A 80 2.85 -11.16 -8.52
CA GLU A 80 2.71 -10.06 -9.48
C GLU A 80 2.87 -8.67 -8.85
N LEU A 81 2.49 -8.55 -7.57
CA LEU A 81 2.78 -7.38 -6.73
C LEU A 81 4.29 -7.05 -6.67
N LYS A 82 5.17 -8.03 -6.46
CA LYS A 82 6.63 -7.84 -6.44
C LYS A 82 7.15 -7.39 -7.81
N ARG A 83 6.65 -8.00 -8.89
CA ARG A 83 6.97 -7.58 -10.25
C ARG A 83 6.56 -6.13 -10.49
N PHE A 84 5.33 -5.78 -10.13
CA PHE A 84 4.80 -4.42 -10.23
C PHE A 84 5.63 -3.43 -9.40
N VAL A 85 5.89 -3.73 -8.12
CA VAL A 85 6.73 -2.89 -7.25
C VAL A 85 8.12 -2.68 -7.84
N ARG A 86 8.75 -3.73 -8.38
CA ARG A 86 10.06 -3.62 -9.04
C ARG A 86 9.99 -2.74 -10.29
N GLU A 87 8.95 -2.91 -11.09
CA GLU A 87 8.73 -2.10 -12.30
C GLU A 87 8.56 -0.62 -11.95
N VAL A 88 7.72 -0.29 -10.97
CA VAL A 88 7.51 1.08 -10.50
C VAL A 88 8.81 1.66 -9.93
N LYS A 89 9.52 0.93 -9.06
CA LYS A 89 10.81 1.38 -8.51
C LYS A 89 11.83 1.68 -9.61
N ARG A 90 11.86 0.85 -10.66
CA ARG A 90 12.73 1.05 -11.84
C ARG A 90 12.34 2.34 -12.58
N LYS A 91 11.06 2.54 -12.89
CA LYS A 91 10.58 3.75 -13.58
C LYS A 91 10.92 5.03 -12.81
N ILE A 92 10.73 5.01 -11.48
CA ILE A 92 11.11 6.12 -10.60
C ILE A 92 12.62 6.35 -10.62
N LEU A 93 13.43 5.30 -10.50
CA LEU A 93 14.90 5.41 -10.45
C LEU A 93 15.51 5.98 -11.73
N TYR A 94 14.92 5.67 -12.90
CA TYR A 94 15.39 6.15 -14.20
C TYR A 94 14.67 7.42 -14.66
N GLU A 95 13.81 8.02 -13.83
CA GLU A 95 13.05 9.23 -14.13
C GLU A 95 12.33 9.13 -15.49
N GLU A 96 11.73 7.96 -15.78
CA GLU A 96 11.02 7.75 -17.04
C GLU A 96 9.90 8.77 -17.20
N GLU A 97 9.79 9.41 -18.37
CA GLU A 97 8.68 10.32 -18.64
C GLU A 97 7.34 9.58 -18.60
N ALA A 98 6.29 10.27 -18.15
CA ALA A 98 4.92 9.77 -18.10
C ALA A 98 4.71 8.44 -17.33
N TRP A 99 5.63 8.09 -16.43
CA TRP A 99 5.56 6.83 -15.66
C TRP A 99 4.30 6.73 -14.79
N ILE A 100 3.75 7.87 -14.36
CA ILE A 100 2.55 7.95 -13.52
C ILE A 100 1.33 7.55 -14.35
N GLU A 101 1.18 8.09 -15.56
CA GLU A 101 0.08 7.84 -16.48
C GLU A 101 0.01 6.37 -16.91
N GLU A 102 1.14 5.69 -17.02
CA GLU A 102 1.22 4.26 -17.33
C GLU A 102 0.79 3.36 -16.17
N ILE A 103 0.97 3.85 -14.93
CA ILE A 103 0.63 3.13 -13.72
C ILE A 103 -0.82 3.36 -13.32
N VAL A 104 -1.30 4.60 -13.37
CA VAL A 104 -2.64 4.99 -12.92
C VAL A 104 -3.71 4.33 -13.80
N ASP A 105 -4.87 4.02 -13.20
CA ASP A 105 -6.02 3.40 -13.86
C ASP A 105 -6.40 4.15 -15.16
N PRO A 106 -6.31 3.50 -16.34
CA PRO A 106 -6.61 4.13 -17.62
C PRO A 106 -8.07 4.57 -17.75
N ARG A 107 -8.99 4.04 -16.93
CA ARG A 107 -10.40 4.47 -16.88
C ARG A 107 -10.56 5.90 -16.36
N LEU A 108 -9.57 6.43 -15.64
CA LEU A 108 -9.54 7.83 -15.23
C LEU A 108 -9.28 8.77 -16.40
N LYS A 109 -8.72 8.29 -17.52
CA LYS A 109 -8.49 9.07 -18.75
C LYS A 109 -7.75 10.40 -18.49
N GLY A 110 -6.71 10.35 -17.65
CA GLY A 110 -5.92 11.53 -17.26
C GLY A 110 -6.63 12.48 -16.28
N LYS A 111 -7.81 12.12 -15.76
CA LYS A 111 -8.55 12.94 -14.79
C LYS A 111 -8.12 12.61 -13.36
N PHE A 112 -6.89 12.95 -13.03
CA PHE A 112 -6.33 12.83 -11.69
C PHE A 112 -5.25 13.89 -11.47
N ASN A 113 -4.92 14.19 -10.22
CA ASN A 113 -3.79 15.06 -9.90
C ASN A 113 -2.50 14.22 -9.86
N THR A 114 -1.52 14.59 -10.68
CA THR A 114 -0.25 13.87 -10.83
C THR A 114 0.56 13.80 -9.55
N ASN A 115 0.57 14.87 -8.74
CA ASN A 115 1.28 14.91 -7.46
C ASN A 115 0.61 13.98 -6.44
N GLN A 116 -0.72 14.00 -6.34
CA GLN A 116 -1.46 13.08 -5.48
C GLN A 116 -1.25 11.62 -5.90
N ALA A 117 -1.26 11.34 -7.21
CA ALA A 117 -0.96 10.00 -7.72
C ALA A 117 0.47 9.56 -7.39
N ALA A 118 1.47 10.44 -7.58
CA ALA A 118 2.86 10.16 -7.23
C ALA A 118 3.02 9.87 -5.72
N THR A 119 2.39 10.67 -4.86
CA THR A 119 2.39 10.48 -3.41
C THR A 119 1.76 9.15 -3.02
N LEU A 120 0.58 8.83 -3.56
CA LEU A 120 -0.09 7.55 -3.30
C LEU A 120 0.78 6.36 -3.75
N ILE A 121 1.38 6.43 -4.94
CA ILE A 121 2.28 5.38 -5.42
C ILE A 121 3.48 5.24 -4.48
N GLY A 122 4.13 6.34 -4.09
CA GLY A 122 5.28 6.32 -3.19
C GLY A 122 4.96 5.73 -1.81
N ILE A 123 3.81 6.09 -1.25
CA ILE A 123 3.30 5.52 0.01
C ILE A 123 3.05 4.02 -0.16
N GLY A 124 2.34 3.62 -1.22
CA GLY A 124 2.02 2.22 -1.49
C GLY A 124 3.28 1.36 -1.61
N ILE A 125 4.27 1.82 -2.39
CA ILE A 125 5.56 1.14 -2.57
C ILE A 125 6.34 1.01 -1.24
N SER A 126 6.36 2.06 -0.43
CA SER A 126 7.02 2.05 0.89
C SER A 126 6.33 1.13 1.89
N CYS A 127 5.00 1.06 1.85
CA CYS A 127 4.19 0.21 2.74
C CYS A 127 4.38 -1.28 2.47
N VAL A 128 4.60 -1.68 1.20
CA VAL A 128 4.77 -3.08 0.81
C VAL A 128 6.23 -3.55 0.81
N ASP A 129 7.15 -2.82 1.45
CA ASP A 129 8.55 -3.25 1.54
C ASP A 129 8.67 -4.60 2.29
N GLU A 130 9.52 -5.49 1.78
CA GLU A 130 9.78 -6.80 2.40
C GLU A 130 10.37 -6.62 3.80
N ASP A 131 11.22 -5.60 3.99
CA ASP A 131 11.75 -5.24 5.29
C ASP A 131 10.74 -4.38 6.06
N ARG A 132 10.05 -5.02 7.02
CA ARG A 132 9.07 -4.37 7.88
C ARG A 132 9.59 -3.15 8.63
N SER A 133 10.91 -3.03 8.84
CA SER A 133 11.51 -1.88 9.51
C SER A 133 11.50 -0.63 8.63
N LYS A 134 11.54 -0.79 7.30
CA LYS A 134 11.50 0.29 6.31
C LYS A 134 10.10 0.79 6.01
N ARG A 135 9.07 -0.02 6.29
CA ARG A 135 7.68 0.41 6.15
C ARG A 135 7.41 1.63 7.05
N PRO A 136 6.64 2.63 6.62
CA PRO A 136 6.29 3.76 7.48
C PRO A 136 5.38 3.33 8.65
N THR A 137 5.14 4.23 9.60
CA THR A 137 4.03 4.10 10.56
C THR A 137 2.75 4.60 9.91
N MET A 138 1.57 4.17 10.40
CA MET A 138 0.31 4.71 9.91
C MET A 138 0.19 6.23 10.15
N ASP A 139 0.76 6.75 11.25
CA ASP A 139 0.83 8.19 11.49
C ASP A 139 1.61 8.92 10.39
N SER A 140 2.77 8.38 9.98
CA SER A 140 3.57 8.95 8.89
C SER A 140 2.84 8.87 7.55
N VAL A 141 2.10 7.79 7.30
CA VAL A 141 1.27 7.64 6.10
C VAL A 141 0.18 8.73 6.07
N VAL A 142 -0.54 8.92 7.17
CA VAL A 142 -1.58 9.96 7.28
C VAL A 142 -0.98 11.34 7.07
N GLN A 143 0.16 11.64 7.69
CA GLN A 143 0.83 12.93 7.54
C GLN A 143 1.17 13.22 6.07
N SER A 144 1.75 12.26 5.35
CA SER A 144 2.07 12.42 3.92
C SER A 144 0.83 12.60 3.04
N LEU A 145 -0.29 11.96 3.37
CA LEU A 145 -1.55 12.14 2.65
C LEU A 145 -2.14 13.54 2.87
N LEU A 146 -2.12 14.03 4.12
CA LEU A 146 -2.64 15.36 4.46
C LEU A 146 -1.81 16.49 3.84
N GLU A 147 -0.49 16.38 3.86
CA GLU A 147 0.40 17.35 3.21
C GLU A 147 0.09 17.47 1.71
N CYS A 148 -0.17 16.35 1.05
CA CYS A 148 -0.52 16.32 -0.38
C CYS A 148 -1.91 16.92 -0.68
N GLU A 149 -2.87 16.80 0.22
CA GLU A 149 -4.17 17.48 0.08
C GLU A 149 -4.02 19.00 0.19
N THR A 150 -3.23 19.50 1.15
CA THR A 150 -3.09 20.94 1.38
C THR A 150 -2.42 21.72 0.23
N GLU A 151 -1.48 21.11 -0.49
CA GLU A 151 -0.86 21.73 -1.68
C GLU A 151 -1.86 21.92 -2.84
N SER A 152 -2.94 21.14 -2.85
CA SER A 152 -3.98 21.18 -3.89
C SER A 152 -4.91 22.39 -3.73
N GLU A 153 -5.10 22.87 -2.49
CA GLU A 153 -6.00 23.97 -2.16
C GLU A 153 -5.37 25.35 -2.38
N ILE A 154 -4.04 25.46 -2.23
CA ILE A 154 -3.30 26.73 -2.37
C ILE A 154 -3.29 27.20 -3.84
N HIS A 155 -3.36 26.29 -4.82
CA HIS A 155 -3.37 26.65 -6.25
C HIS A 155 -4.72 27.18 -6.78
N ILE A 156 -5.76 27.22 -5.94
CA ILE A 156 -7.09 27.73 -6.31
C ILE A 156 -7.25 29.22 -5.95
N THR A 157 -6.36 29.80 -5.12
CA THR A 157 -6.55 31.15 -4.56
C THR A 157 -5.78 32.29 -5.24
N ASP A 158 -4.95 32.02 -6.26
CA ASP A 158 -4.05 33.03 -6.87
C ASP A 158 -4.55 33.64 -8.21
N ASP A 159 -5.83 33.47 -8.55
CA ASP A 159 -6.41 34.04 -9.79
C ASP A 159 -7.58 35.02 -9.46
N HIS A 160 -7.27 36.18 -8.89
CA HIS A 160 -8.16 37.35 -8.80
C HIS A 160 -7.42 38.67 -9.07
#